data_AF-A0A1M7PKT5-F1
#
_entry.id   AF-A0A1M7PKT5-F1
#
_cell.length_a   1.000
_cell.length_b   1.000
_cell.length_c   1.000
_cell.angle_alpha   90.00
_cell.angle_beta   90.00
_cell.angle_gamma   90.00
#
_symmetry.space_group_name_H-M   'P 1'
#
loop_
_entity.id
_entity.type
_entity.pdbx_description
1 polymer ?
#
loop_
_entity_poly.entity_id
_entity_poly.type
_entity_poly.pdbx_seq_one_letter_code
_entity_poly.pdbx_strand_id
1 'polypeptide(L)'
;MFRDTYADPDGLETVLHEYELSATLDAATLTVQQIEAVPRVLPAPECPWAAASASRLVGVPVIELRQRVGRELRGTATCTHLNDLLRSLAGIPALLAHLG
;
A
#
# COMPACT_ATOMS: atom_id res chain seq x y z
N MET A 1 5.53 -7.34 1.65
CA MET A 1 6.12 -6.46 2.68
C MET A 1 6.77 -5.28 1.97
N PHE A 2 6.53 -4.06 2.44
CA PHE A 2 7.18 -2.84 1.96
C PHE A 2 7.99 -2.22 3.07
N ARG A 3 9.23 -1.82 2.77
CA ARG A 3 10.14 -1.18 3.70
C ARG A 3 10.78 0.02 3.01
N ASP A 4 10.59 1.18 3.60
CA ASP A 4 11.27 2.42 3.26
C ASP A 4 12.40 2.66 4.27
N THR A 5 13.58 2.98 3.76
CA THR A 5 14.83 3.03 4.52
C THR A 5 15.64 4.25 4.14
N TYR A 6 16.35 4.80 5.11
CA TYR A 6 17.31 5.87 4.93
C TYR A 6 18.69 5.41 5.36
N ALA A 7 19.70 5.66 4.54
CA ALA A 7 21.10 5.50 4.92
C ALA A 7 21.68 6.86 5.30
N ASP A 8 22.31 6.94 6.46
CA ASP A 8 23.03 8.15 6.88
C ASP A 8 24.37 8.30 6.10
N PRO A 9 25.10 9.42 6.27
CA PRO A 9 26.38 9.63 5.58
C PRO A 9 27.47 8.59 5.87
N ASP A 10 27.38 7.88 7.00
CA ASP A 10 28.29 6.80 7.39
C ASP A 10 27.85 5.44 6.83
N GLY A 11 26.70 5.41 6.13
CA GLY A 11 26.14 4.23 5.47
C GLY A 11 25.25 3.37 6.37
N LEU A 12 24.88 3.84 7.56
CA LEU A 12 24.01 3.11 8.46
C LEU A 12 22.55 3.20 7.99
N GLU A 13 21.96 2.05 7.65
CA GLU A 13 20.58 1.94 7.21
C GLU A 13 19.60 1.92 8.39
N THR A 14 18.60 2.80 8.34
CA THR A 14 17.49 2.87 9.30
C THR A 14 16.17 2.69 8.57
N VAL A 15 15.30 1.84 9.11
CA VAL A 15 13.94 1.68 8.60
C VAL A 15 13.09 2.87 9.03
N LEU A 16 12.58 3.63 8.07
CA LEU A 16 11.71 4.78 8.31
C LEU A 16 10.25 4.36 8.41
N HIS A 17 9.78 3.58 7.45
CA HIS A 17 8.40 3.12 7.36
C HIS A 17 8.35 1.68 6.88
N GLU A 18 7.54 0.86 7.53
CA GLU A 18 7.32 -0.52 7.12
C GLU A 18 5.86 -0.91 7.30
N TYR A 19 5.31 -1.49 6.23
CA TYR A 19 3.96 -2.05 6.21
C TYR A 19 3.99 -3.46 5.65
N GLU A 20 3.27 -4.35 6.33
CA GLU A 20 2.80 -5.57 5.72
C GLU A 20 1.45 -5.30 5.05
N LEU A 21 1.23 -5.86 3.86
CA LEU A 21 -0.03 -5.69 3.13
C LEU A 21 -0.51 -7.07 2.69
N SER A 22 -1.74 -7.40 3.08
CA SER A 22 -2.46 -8.58 2.61
C SER A 22 -3.72 -8.11 1.86
N ALA A 23 -4.04 -8.78 0.75
CA ALA A 23 -5.25 -8.49 -0.01
C ALA A 23 -5.79 -9.77 -0.67
N THR A 24 -7.11 -9.90 -0.68
CA THR A 24 -7.83 -10.92 -1.42
C THR A 24 -8.57 -10.24 -2.57
N LEU A 25 -8.41 -10.78 -3.78
CA LEU A 25 -9.05 -10.25 -4.98
C LEU A 25 -10.08 -11.25 -5.51
N ASP A 26 -11.15 -10.73 -6.08
CA ASP A 26 -12.02 -11.51 -6.95
C ASP A 26 -11.24 -11.99 -8.18
N ALA A 27 -11.22 -13.30 -8.44
CA ALA A 27 -10.35 -13.87 -9.48
C ALA A 27 -10.78 -13.47 -10.90
N ALA A 28 -12.07 -13.18 -11.13
CA ALA A 28 -12.59 -12.86 -12.46
C ALA A 28 -12.43 -11.38 -12.80
N THR A 29 -12.63 -10.51 -11.82
CA THR A 29 -12.67 -9.04 -12.01
C THR A 29 -11.43 -8.34 -11.46
N LEU A 30 -10.60 -9.05 -10.68
CA LEU A 30 -9.48 -8.49 -9.90
C LEU A 30 -9.91 -7.32 -9.00
N THR A 31 -11.13 -7.41 -8.47
CA THR A 31 -11.67 -6.45 -7.52
C THR A 31 -11.23 -6.79 -6.10
N VAL A 32 -10.78 -5.78 -5.35
CA VAL A 32 -10.38 -5.98 -3.94
C VAL A 32 -11.58 -6.41 -3.11
N GLN A 33 -11.55 -7.62 -2.56
CA GLN A 33 -12.56 -8.14 -1.63
C GLN A 33 -12.19 -7.85 -0.18
N GLN A 34 -10.90 -8.01 0.14
CA GLN A 34 -10.33 -7.72 1.45
C GLN A 34 -8.96 -7.09 1.26
N ILE A 35 -8.59 -6.16 2.14
CA ILE A 35 -7.27 -5.56 2.17
C ILE A 35 -6.96 -5.08 3.59
N GLU A 36 -5.78 -5.43 4.07
CA GLU A 36 -5.29 -5.02 5.38
C GLU A 36 -3.84 -4.56 5.25
N ALA A 37 -3.56 -3.38 5.80
CA ALA A 37 -2.21 -2.88 5.99
C ALA A 37 -1.87 -2.98 7.49
N VAL A 38 -0.82 -3.72 7.83
CA VAL A 38 -0.36 -3.85 9.22
C VAL A 38 0.93 -3.03 9.37
N PRO A 39 0.93 -1.97 10.18
CA PRO A 39 2.14 -1.22 10.46
C PRO A 39 3.17 -2.07 11.21
N ARG A 40 4.45 -1.87 10.90
CA ARG A 40 5.57 -2.52 11.59
C ARG A 40 6.48 -1.46 12.22
N VAL A 41 7.30 -0.80 11.41
CA VAL A 41 8.16 0.31 11.83
C VAL A 41 7.51 1.60 11.36
N LEU A 42 7.31 2.55 12.28
CA LEU A 42 6.72 3.86 11.98
C LEU A 42 7.47 4.95 12.75
N PRO A 43 7.68 6.14 12.16
CA PRO A 43 8.52 7.17 12.76
C PRO A 43 7.75 8.10 13.71
N ALA A 44 6.42 8.16 13.62
CA ALA A 44 5.58 9.04 14.42
C ALA A 44 4.34 8.34 15.03
N PRO A 45 3.85 8.79 16.20
CA PRO A 45 2.72 8.17 16.90
C PRO A 45 1.39 8.13 16.12
N GLU A 46 1.16 9.09 15.22
CA GLU A 46 -0.05 9.22 14.41
C GLU A 46 -0.05 8.36 13.14
N CYS A 47 1.13 7.89 12.71
CA CYS A 47 1.29 7.08 11.50
C CYS A 47 0.47 5.77 11.48
N PRO A 48 0.23 5.05 12.59
CA PRO A 48 -0.58 3.83 12.57
C PRO A 48 -2.00 4.06 12.05
N TRP A 49 -2.55 5.27 12.17
CA TRP A 49 -3.91 5.57 11.74
C TRP A 49 -4.08 5.50 10.21
N ALA A 50 -3.00 5.69 9.46
CA ALA A 50 -3.02 5.59 8.01
C ALA A 50 -3.35 4.17 7.51
N ALA A 51 -3.01 3.13 8.28
CA ALA A 51 -3.27 1.74 7.89
C ALA A 51 -4.74 1.46 7.58
N ALA A 52 -5.65 2.02 8.39
CA ALA A 52 -7.09 1.86 8.18
C ALA A 52 -7.57 2.41 6.83
N SER A 53 -6.82 3.33 6.20
CA SER A 53 -7.20 3.90 4.90
C SER A 53 -7.17 2.88 3.75
N ALA A 54 -6.44 1.77 3.90
CA ALA A 54 -6.43 0.68 2.92
C ALA A 54 -7.82 0.09 2.70
N SER A 55 -8.62 -0.04 3.76
CA SER A 55 -10.00 -0.58 3.70
C SER A 55 -10.93 0.18 2.75
N ARG A 56 -10.63 1.46 2.44
CA ARG A 56 -11.40 2.28 1.50
C ARG A 56 -11.32 1.79 0.05
N LEU A 57 -10.39 0.87 -0.23
CA LEU A 57 -10.18 0.29 -1.56
C LEU A 57 -10.94 -1.02 -1.77
N VAL A 58 -11.66 -1.53 -0.76
CA VAL A 58 -12.58 -2.66 -0.94
C VAL A 58 -13.65 -2.30 -1.98
N GLY A 59 -13.90 -3.22 -2.91
CA GLY A 59 -14.80 -3.02 -4.05
C GLY A 59 -14.18 -2.29 -5.23
N VAL A 60 -12.89 -1.94 -5.18
CA VAL A 60 -12.20 -1.26 -6.28
C VAL A 60 -11.42 -2.27 -7.14
N PRO A 61 -11.57 -2.26 -8.47
CA PRO A 61 -10.71 -3.03 -9.37
C PRO A 61 -9.25 -2.59 -9.24
N VAL A 62 -8.31 -3.54 -9.21
CA VAL A 62 -6.88 -3.22 -9.03
C VAL A 62 -6.34 -2.22 -10.05
N ILE A 63 -6.84 -2.26 -11.28
CA ILE A 63 -6.42 -1.36 -12.37
C ILE A 63 -6.77 0.12 -12.10
N GLU A 64 -7.78 0.39 -11.28
CA GLU A 64 -8.21 1.74 -10.92
C GLU A 64 -7.45 2.31 -9.70
N LEU A 65 -6.76 1.45 -8.93
CA LEU A 65 -6.14 1.83 -7.65
C LEU A 65 -5.14 2.97 -7.79
N ARG A 66 -4.34 2.99 -8.86
CA ARG A 66 -3.37 4.07 -9.11
C ARG A 66 -4.05 5.44 -9.09
N GLN A 67 -5.15 5.56 -9.83
CA GLN A 67 -5.93 6.81 -9.91
C GLN A 67 -6.68 7.07 -8.61
N ARG A 68 -7.40 6.06 -8.09
CA ARG A 68 -8.25 6.17 -6.90
C ARG A 68 -7.45 6.63 -5.68
N VAL A 69 -6.31 5.99 -5.41
CA VAL A 69 -5.41 6.35 -4.31
C VAL A 69 -4.85 7.76 -4.48
N GLY A 70 -4.45 8.15 -5.69
CA GLY A 70 -3.95 9.51 -5.98
C GLY A 70 -5.00 10.61 -5.77
N ARG A 71 -6.28 10.31 -5.98
CA ARG A 71 -7.38 11.26 -5.85
C ARG A 71 -7.94 11.31 -4.43
N GLU A 72 -8.11 10.15 -3.78
CA GLU A 72 -8.97 10.01 -2.61
C GLU A 72 -8.20 9.81 -1.30
N LEU A 73 -7.00 9.21 -1.33
CA LEU A 73 -6.23 8.95 -0.11
C LEU A 73 -5.30 10.11 0.22
N ARG A 74 -5.90 11.23 0.68
CA ARG A 74 -5.19 12.47 1.01
C ARG A 74 -5.41 12.88 2.48
N GLY A 75 -4.51 13.71 2.98
CA GLY A 75 -4.58 14.28 4.32
C GLY A 75 -3.99 13.37 5.40
N THR A 76 -4.17 13.78 6.65
CA THR A 76 -3.50 13.19 7.82
C THR A 76 -4.01 11.79 8.20
N ALA A 77 -5.17 11.39 7.69
CA ALA A 77 -5.71 10.04 7.88
C ALA A 77 -5.12 9.00 6.90
N THR A 78 -4.12 9.40 6.09
CA THR A 78 -3.43 8.53 5.12
C THR A 78 -1.91 8.75 5.22
N CYS A 79 -1.14 7.94 4.50
CA CYS A 79 0.33 8.05 4.46
C CYS A 79 0.79 7.94 3.00
N THR A 80 1.70 8.81 2.57
CA THR A 80 2.25 8.76 1.21
C THR A 80 2.96 7.44 0.92
N HIS A 81 3.72 6.89 1.88
CA HIS A 81 4.42 5.60 1.72
C HIS A 81 3.44 4.43 1.58
N LEU A 82 2.39 4.37 2.41
CA LEU A 82 1.35 3.36 2.25
C LEU A 82 0.61 3.54 0.91
N ASN A 83 0.32 4.78 0.51
CA ASN A 83 -0.32 5.05 -0.77
C ASN A 83 0.49 4.55 -1.95
N ASP A 84 1.82 4.70 -1.94
CA ASP A 84 2.68 4.20 -3.02
C ASP A 84 2.64 2.67 -3.10
N LEU A 85 2.67 1.99 -1.95
CA LEU A 85 2.46 0.54 -1.89
C LEU A 85 1.09 0.16 -2.47
N LEU A 86 0.01 0.83 -2.09
CA LEU A 86 -1.34 0.54 -2.58
C LEU A 86 -1.48 0.79 -4.09
N ARG A 87 -0.84 1.83 -4.64
CA ARG A 87 -0.82 2.10 -6.09
C ARG A 87 -0.09 1.02 -6.87
N SER A 88 0.89 0.34 -6.26
CA SER A 88 1.66 -0.72 -6.92
C SER A 88 0.80 -1.94 -7.29
N LEU A 89 -0.29 -2.18 -6.56
CA LEU A 89 -1.24 -3.27 -6.84
C LEU A 89 -1.88 -3.17 -8.24
N ALA A 90 -1.90 -1.98 -8.85
CA ALA A 90 -2.35 -1.81 -10.24
C ALA A 90 -1.49 -2.57 -11.27
N GLY A 91 -0.29 -3.04 -10.88
CA GLY A 91 0.55 -3.91 -11.71
C GLY A 91 0.15 -5.39 -11.70
N ILE A 92 -0.76 -5.83 -10.81
CA ILE A 92 -1.15 -7.25 -10.69
C ILE A 92 -1.64 -7.85 -12.02
N PRO A 93 -2.50 -7.21 -12.82
CA PRO A 93 -2.94 -7.79 -14.10
C PRO A 93 -1.78 -8.08 -15.05
N ALA A 94 -0.79 -7.18 -15.09
CA ALA A 94 0.40 -7.38 -15.91
C ALA A 94 1.24 -8.56 -15.36
N LEU A 95 1.42 -8.67 -14.05
CA LEU A 95 2.13 -9.80 -13.45
C LEU A 95 1.43 -11.14 -13.73
N LEU A 96 0.11 -11.20 -13.57
CA LEU A 96 -0.68 -12.41 -13.87
C LEU A 96 -0.55 -12.83 -15.34
N ALA A 97 -0.53 -11.89 -16.28
CA ALA A 97 -0.32 -12.18 -17.69
C ALA A 97 1.04 -12.84 -18.00
N HIS A 98 2.02 -12.74 -17.10
CA HIS A 98 3.31 -13.44 -17.21
C HIS A 98 3.32 -14.79 -16.50
N LEU A 99 2.26 -15.13 -15.76
CA LEU A 99 2.15 -16.37 -14.96
C LEU A 99 1.26 -17.44 -15.62
N GLY A 100 0.39 -17.08 -16.58
CA GLY A 100 -0.42 -18.03 -17.37
C GLY A 100 -1.89 -17.64 -17.47
#